data_AF-A0A3D4JR53-F1
#
_entry.id   AF-A0A3D4JR53-F1
#
_cell.length_a   1.000
_cell.length_b   1.000
_cell.length_c   1.000
_cell.angle_alpha   90.00
_cell.angle_beta   90.00
_cell.angle_gamma   90.00
#
_symmetry.space_group_name_H-M   'P 1'
#
loop_
_entity.id
_entity.type
_entity.pdbx_description
1 polymer ?
#
loop_
_entity_poly.entity_id
_entity_poly.type
_entity_poly.pdbx_seq_one_letter_code
_entity_poly.pdbx_strand_id
1 'polypeptide(L)'
;TVSYYLPTDVGNTNNCVCYNPAITPGTGPETKMGITLLKRASSADNWPMGRKSGHIVLESNSKGFVVSRVTTAGLSAITTPQEGMMVYDTTARCLKIYSDGAWTCFNNPACP
;
A
#
# COMPACT_ATOMS: atom_id res chain seq x y z
N THR A 1 -7.52 -9.43 -6.43
CA THR A 1 -8.68 -8.54 -6.20
C THR A 1 -8.29 -7.56 -5.13
N VAL A 2 -8.33 -6.25 -5.39
CA VAL A 2 -8.30 -5.27 -4.29
C VAL A 2 -9.64 -5.45 -3.58
N SER A 3 -9.63 -5.83 -2.30
CA SER A 3 -10.86 -6.00 -1.54
C SER A 3 -11.46 -4.62 -1.35
N TYR A 4 -12.56 -4.33 -2.05
CA TYR A 4 -13.40 -3.19 -1.76
C TYR A 4 -14.40 -3.64 -0.69
N TYR A 5 -14.74 -2.74 0.25
CA TYR A 5 -15.75 -3.02 1.27
C TYR A 5 -17.13 -3.15 0.61
N LEU A 6 -17.85 -4.21 0.95
CA LEU A 6 -19.26 -4.37 0.65
C LEU A 6 -20.08 -4.08 1.92
N PRO A 7 -21.27 -3.45 1.82
CA PRO A 7 -22.15 -3.19 2.96
C PRO A 7 -22.57 -4.43 3.76
N THR A 8 -22.29 -5.63 3.26
CA THR A 8 -22.62 -6.94 3.85
C THR A 8 -21.46 -7.60 4.57
N ASP A 9 -20.28 -6.98 4.60
CA ASP A 9 -19.13 -7.55 5.31
C ASP A 9 -19.38 -7.52 6.83
N VAL A 10 -19.28 -8.68 7.50
CA VAL A 10 -19.50 -8.83 8.94
C VAL A 10 -18.40 -8.11 9.72
N GLY A 11 -18.59 -6.80 9.95
CA GLY A 11 -17.76 -6.01 10.83
C GLY A 11 -17.82 -6.53 12.27
N ASN A 12 -16.64 -6.66 12.90
CA ASN A 12 -16.57 -6.91 14.34
C ASN A 12 -17.05 -5.66 15.08
N THR A 13 -18.23 -5.71 15.67
CA THR A 13 -18.93 -4.57 16.29
C THR A 13 -18.32 -4.08 17.62
N ASN A 14 -17.17 -4.61 18.05
CA ASN A 14 -16.57 -4.27 19.34
C ASN A 14 -15.47 -3.20 19.30
N ASN A 15 -15.13 -2.71 18.10
CA ASN A 15 -14.46 -1.44 17.85
C ASN A 15 -15.04 -0.93 16.52
N CYS A 16 -15.26 0.37 16.35
CA CYS A 16 -15.85 0.97 15.15
C CYS A 16 -14.93 0.89 13.90
N VAL A 17 -14.35 -0.27 13.62
CA VAL A 17 -13.43 -0.53 12.51
C VAL A 17 -13.76 -1.88 11.92
N CYS A 18 -14.27 -1.86 10.69
CA CYS A 18 -14.50 -3.04 9.89
C CYS A 18 -13.17 -3.41 9.23
N TYR A 19 -12.42 -4.34 9.82
CA TYR A 19 -11.33 -5.01 9.10
C TYR A 19 -11.84 -6.35 8.60
N ASN A 20 -11.60 -6.66 7.32
CA ASN A 20 -11.73 -8.06 6.88
C ASN A 20 -10.68 -8.89 7.62
N PRO A 21 -11.04 -10.07 8.15
CA PRO A 21 -10.07 -10.95 8.77
C PRO A 21 -8.98 -11.32 7.76
N ALA A 22 -7.73 -11.35 8.21
CA ALA A 22 -6.62 -11.78 7.37
C ALA A 22 -6.89 -13.22 6.87
N ILE A 23 -6.67 -13.47 5.58
CA ILE A 23 -6.67 -14.83 5.04
C ILE A 23 -5.42 -15.53 5.58
N THR A 24 -5.58 -16.32 6.63
CA THR A 24 -4.52 -17.03 7.35
C THR A 24 -4.13 -18.42 6.81
N PRO A 25 -4.97 -19.16 6.05
CA PRO A 25 -4.52 -20.41 5.42
C PRO A 25 -3.76 -20.17 4.11
N GLY A 26 -2.72 -20.96 3.86
CA GLY A 26 -1.76 -20.90 2.73
C GLY A 26 -2.30 -21.05 1.30
N THR A 27 -3.51 -20.57 1.02
CA THR A 27 -4.16 -20.55 -0.30
C THR A 27 -4.34 -19.14 -0.87
N GLY A 28 -3.82 -18.10 -0.21
CA GLY A 28 -3.85 -16.75 -0.75
C GLY A 28 -3.30 -16.69 -2.19
N PRO A 29 -3.89 -15.89 -3.08
CA PRO A 29 -3.47 -15.85 -4.48
C PRO A 29 -2.00 -15.44 -4.60
N GLU A 30 -1.33 -15.98 -5.62
CA GLU A 30 0.08 -15.69 -5.85
C GLU A 30 0.30 -14.24 -6.25
N THR A 31 1.34 -13.62 -5.69
CA THR A 31 1.81 -12.32 -6.19
C THR A 31 2.60 -12.55 -7.46
N LYS A 32 2.13 -12.00 -8.59
CA LYS A 32 2.74 -12.21 -9.91
C LYS A 32 3.70 -11.09 -10.33
N MET A 33 3.70 -9.96 -9.64
CA MET A 33 4.57 -8.82 -9.91
C MET A 33 5.53 -8.59 -8.74
N GLY A 34 6.81 -8.34 -9.04
CA GLY A 34 7.73 -7.91 -8.02
C GLY A 34 9.05 -7.36 -8.54
N ILE A 35 9.76 -6.66 -7.67
CA ILE A 35 11.10 -6.12 -7.90
C ILE A 35 11.99 -6.52 -6.71
N THR A 36 13.18 -7.07 -6.99
CA THR A 36 14.11 -7.51 -5.94
C THR A 36 15.56 -7.15 -6.25
N LEU A 37 16.30 -6.69 -5.23
CA LEU A 37 17.76 -6.51 -5.29
C LEU A 37 18.53 -7.80 -4.97
N LEU A 38 17.85 -8.86 -4.53
CA LEU A 38 18.47 -10.13 -4.15
C LEU A 38 18.72 -11.06 -5.36
N LYS A 39 18.53 -10.57 -6.59
CA LYS A 39 18.73 -11.32 -7.85
C LYS A 39 17.99 -12.66 -7.93
N ARG A 40 16.83 -12.76 -7.26
CA ARG A 40 16.02 -13.98 -7.22
C ARG A 40 14.77 -13.93 -8.11
N ALA A 41 14.65 -12.90 -8.95
CA ALA A 41 13.70 -12.93 -10.06
C ALA A 41 14.08 -14.09 -10.99
N SER A 42 13.21 -15.09 -11.14
CA SER A 42 13.47 -16.35 -11.86
C SER A 42 14.37 -17.38 -11.13
N SER A 43 14.52 -17.30 -9.81
CA SER A 43 15.19 -18.38 -9.04
C SER A 43 14.27 -19.59 -8.82
N ALA A 44 14.86 -20.72 -8.43
CA ALA A 44 14.12 -21.94 -8.07
C ALA A 44 13.16 -21.76 -6.87
N ASP A 45 13.29 -20.67 -6.11
CA ASP A 45 12.48 -20.35 -4.92
C ASP A 45 11.07 -19.84 -5.23
N ASN A 46 10.59 -19.99 -6.48
CA ASN A 46 9.25 -19.58 -6.90
C ASN A 46 8.95 -18.10 -6.59
N TRP A 47 9.95 -17.22 -6.68
CA TRP A 47 9.77 -15.79 -6.42
C TRP A 47 9.21 -15.07 -7.66
N PRO A 48 8.26 -14.13 -7.54
CA PRO A 48 7.62 -13.61 -6.31
C PRO A 48 6.40 -14.40 -5.84
N MET A 49 6.00 -15.44 -6.57
CA MET A 49 4.75 -16.21 -6.39
C MET A 49 4.64 -16.92 -5.03
N GLY A 50 5.76 -17.19 -4.37
CA GLY A 50 5.79 -17.66 -2.97
C GLY A 50 5.25 -16.64 -1.96
N ARG A 51 5.16 -15.35 -2.32
CA ARG A 51 4.49 -14.32 -1.51
C ARG A 51 3.01 -14.29 -1.90
N LYS A 52 2.14 -14.63 -0.97
CA LYS A 52 0.70 -14.71 -1.19
C LYS A 52 -0.01 -13.41 -0.81
N SER A 53 -1.16 -13.17 -1.42
CA SER A 53 -2.08 -12.07 -1.12
C SER A 53 -1.53 -10.65 -1.37
N GLY A 54 -0.41 -10.52 -2.08
CA GLY A 54 0.12 -9.25 -2.56
C GLY A 54 -0.19 -9.03 -4.04
N HIS A 55 -0.41 -7.77 -4.43
CA HIS A 55 -0.41 -7.41 -5.86
C HIS A 55 1.00 -7.19 -6.38
N ILE A 56 1.88 -6.64 -5.53
CA ILE A 56 3.28 -6.31 -5.85
C ILE A 56 4.17 -6.67 -4.65
N VAL A 57 5.32 -7.29 -4.92
CA VAL A 57 6.38 -7.53 -3.93
C VAL A 57 7.58 -6.65 -4.24
N LEU A 58 7.98 -5.80 -3.30
CA LEU A 58 9.25 -5.08 -3.36
C LEU A 58 10.17 -5.65 -2.29
N GLU A 59 11.39 -6.01 -2.65
CA GLU A 59 12.31 -6.62 -1.70
C GLU A 59 13.75 -6.15 -1.82
N SER A 60 14.33 -5.85 -0.66
CA SER A 60 15.73 -5.54 -0.48
C SER A 60 16.13 -5.82 0.97
N ASN A 61 17.39 -6.18 1.20
CA ASN A 61 17.99 -6.26 2.53
C ASN A 61 18.76 -4.99 2.93
N SER A 62 18.89 -4.01 2.02
CA SER A 62 19.80 -2.87 2.18
C SER A 62 19.27 -1.53 1.67
N LYS A 63 18.02 -1.50 1.16
CA LYS A 63 17.38 -0.32 0.58
C LYS A 63 15.90 -0.29 0.97
N GLY A 64 15.38 0.91 1.25
CA GLY A 64 13.95 1.13 1.47
C GLY A 64 13.19 1.44 0.18
N PHE A 65 11.87 1.50 0.28
CA PHE A 65 11.00 1.99 -0.78
C PHE A 65 10.89 3.53 -0.71
N VAL A 66 11.11 4.19 -1.84
CA VAL A 66 10.94 5.65 -1.97
C VAL A 66 9.76 5.90 -2.91
N VAL A 67 8.70 6.52 -2.39
CA VAL A 67 7.56 6.99 -3.18
C VAL A 67 7.92 8.26 -3.96
N SER A 68 7.07 8.66 -4.91
CA SER A 68 7.18 9.95 -5.63
C SER A 68 7.34 11.11 -4.64
N ARG A 69 8.31 11.99 -4.92
CA ARG A 69 8.66 13.14 -4.06
C ARG A 69 8.31 14.43 -4.77
N VAL A 70 7.52 15.27 -4.14
CA VAL A 70 7.02 16.54 -4.69
C VAL A 70 7.08 17.63 -3.64
N THR A 71 7.19 18.90 -4.02
CA THR A 71 7.01 20.01 -3.07
C THR A 71 5.53 20.23 -2.79
N THR A 72 5.17 20.98 -1.74
CA THR A 72 3.76 21.33 -1.48
C THR A 72 3.13 22.05 -2.68
N ALA A 73 3.86 22.99 -3.31
CA ALA A 73 3.40 23.66 -4.52
C ALA A 73 3.30 22.69 -5.71
N GLY A 74 4.20 21.71 -5.82
CA GLY A 74 4.19 20.72 -6.89
C GLY A 74 2.98 19.79 -6.92
N LEU A 75 2.21 19.71 -5.82
CA LEU A 75 0.97 18.93 -5.78
C LEU A 75 -0.06 19.42 -6.80
N SER A 76 -0.04 20.70 -7.17
CA SER A 76 -0.96 21.25 -8.18
C SER A 76 -0.71 20.73 -9.59
N ALA A 77 0.46 20.12 -9.85
CA ALA A 77 0.75 19.47 -11.11
C ALA A 77 0.03 18.11 -11.26
N ILE A 78 -0.45 17.54 -10.15
CA ILE A 78 -1.30 16.34 -10.16
C ILE A 78 -2.74 16.83 -10.33
N THR A 79 -3.17 17.03 -11.57
CA THR A 79 -4.46 17.67 -11.91
C THR A 79 -5.68 16.77 -11.71
N THR A 80 -5.49 15.45 -11.68
CA THR A 80 -6.55 14.44 -11.51
C THR A 80 -6.19 13.45 -10.40
N PRO A 81 -6.05 13.93 -9.15
CA PRO A 81 -5.72 13.05 -8.04
C PRO A 81 -6.82 12.01 -7.80
N GLN A 82 -6.43 10.84 -7.30
CA GLN A 82 -7.28 9.68 -7.03
C GLN A 82 -7.14 9.34 -5.55
N GLU A 83 -8.25 8.95 -4.94
CA GLU A 83 -8.31 8.55 -3.55
C GLU A 83 -7.29 7.44 -3.25
N GLY A 84 -6.53 7.61 -2.17
CA GLY A 84 -5.47 6.70 -1.75
C GLY A 84 -4.11 6.90 -2.44
N MET A 85 -3.96 7.87 -3.35
CA MET A 85 -2.62 8.21 -3.88
C MET A 85 -1.70 8.71 -2.77
N MET A 86 -0.42 8.35 -2.87
CA MET A 86 0.60 8.68 -1.86
C MET A 86 1.79 9.39 -2.48
N VAL A 87 2.27 10.44 -1.83
CA VAL A 87 3.50 11.16 -2.20
C VAL A 87 4.24 11.61 -0.96
N TYR A 88 5.56 11.73 -1.03
CA TYR A 88 6.33 12.40 0.01
C TYR A 88 6.46 13.89 -0.31
N ASP A 89 5.88 14.75 0.53
CA ASP A 89 5.98 16.20 0.39
C ASP A 89 7.32 16.68 0.97
N THR A 90 8.21 17.19 0.12
CA THR A 90 9.56 17.63 0.52
C THR A 90 9.58 18.99 1.22
N THR A 91 8.53 19.79 1.09
CA THR A 91 8.38 21.08 1.77
C THR A 91 7.79 20.86 3.17
N ALA A 92 6.70 20.10 3.26
CA ALA A 92 6.05 19.76 4.52
C ALA A 92 6.75 18.62 5.29
N ARG A 93 7.66 17.88 4.62
CA ARG A 93 8.47 16.78 5.16
C ARG A 93 7.64 15.63 5.73
N CYS A 94 6.52 15.30 5.09
CA CYS A 94 5.58 14.26 5.53
C CYS A 94 5.17 13.38 4.33
N LEU A 95 4.73 12.15 4.62
CA LEU A 95 3.99 11.35 3.65
C LEU A 95 2.58 11.95 3.54
N LYS A 96 2.17 12.37 2.35
CA LYS A 96 0.80 12.82 2.08
C LYS A 96 0.01 11.74 1.37
N ILE A 97 -1.24 11.59 1.79
CA ILE A 97 -2.24 10.74 1.14
C ILE A 97 -3.33 11.66 0.60
N TYR A 98 -3.76 11.43 -0.63
CA TYR A 98 -4.95 12.08 -1.17
C TYR A 98 -6.18 11.34 -0.63
N SER A 99 -6.93 12.03 0.24
CA SER A 99 -8.13 11.52 0.88
C SER A 99 -9.18 12.60 0.89
N ASP A 100 -10.43 12.25 0.60
CA ASP A 100 -11.60 13.14 0.70
C ASP A 100 -11.40 14.46 -0.08
N GLY A 101 -10.81 14.36 -1.27
CA GLY A 101 -10.55 15.51 -2.12
C GLY A 101 -9.34 16.37 -1.75
N ALA A 102 -8.54 15.99 -0.73
CA ALA A 102 -7.42 16.79 -0.24
C ALA A 102 -6.14 15.98 0.01
N TRP A 103 -4.99 16.63 -0.20
CA TRP A 103 -3.68 16.08 0.19
C TRP A 103 -3.41 16.38 1.67
N THR A 104 -3.41 15.35 2.51
CA THR A 104 -3.19 15.48 3.96
C THR A 104 -1.97 14.70 4.41
N CYS A 105 -1.21 15.24 5.38
CA CYS A 105 -0.10 14.50 5.97
C CYS A 105 -0.65 13.32 6.79
N PHE A 106 -0.11 12.13 6.54
CA PHE A 106 -0.38 10.94 7.34
C PHE A 106 0.42 10.99 8.64
N ASN A 107 -0.09 11.74 9.62
CA ASN A 107 0.57 11.97 10.91
C ASN A 107 -0.13 11.26 12.08
N ASN A 108 -1.38 10.84 11.91
CA ASN A 108 -2.13 10.14 12.94
C ASN A 108 -2.16 8.65 12.61
N PRO A 109 -1.42 7.78 13.34
CA PRO A 109 -1.57 6.35 13.18
C PRO A 109 -3.00 5.95 13.57
N ALA A 110 -3.67 5.16 12.73
CA ALA A 110 -4.91 4.51 13.16
C ALA A 110 -4.57 3.50 14.27
N CYS A 111 -5.34 3.51 15.36
CA CYS A 111 -5.23 2.49 16.39
C CYS A 111 -5.60 1.11 15.80
N PRO A 112 -4.92 0.03 16.21
CA PRO A 112 -5.24 -1.34 15.79
C PRO A 112 -6.67 -1.77 16.14
#